data_AF-A0A848TF90-F1
#
_entry.id   AF-A0A848TF90-F1
#
_cell.length_a   1.000
_cell.length_b   1.000
_cell.length_c   1.000
_cell.angle_alpha   90.00
_cell.angle_beta   90.00
_cell.angle_gamma   90.00
#
_symmetry.space_group_name_H-M   'P 1'
#
loop_
_entity.id
_entity.type
_entity.pdbx_description
1 polymer ?
#
loop_
_entity_poly.entity_id
_entity_poly.type
_entity_poly.pdbx_seq_one_letter_code
_entity_poly.pdbx_strand_id
1 'polypeptide(L)'
;MADDRVPALLTVLSGSFVSQPLAFAALVDAAEKLDLTVDLADVDVIREAAEVRLAHYFRPQIVARIQELQGPDDTVIVLRPSALTTHPRLPSDESRLRLLGKFAGEVIEPPEMRL
;
A
#
# COMPACT_ATOMS: atom_id res chain seq x y z
N MET A 1 -24.04 2.37 -11.30
CA MET A 1 -23.55 1.09 -10.76
C MET A 1 -22.87 1.46 -9.47
N ALA A 2 -23.31 0.92 -8.33
CA ALA A 2 -22.65 1.20 -7.07
C ALA A 2 -21.33 0.43 -7.08
N ASP A 3 -20.21 1.14 -6.94
CA ASP A 3 -18.95 0.49 -6.61
C ASP A 3 -19.15 -0.20 -5.26
N ASP A 4 -19.25 -1.53 -5.27
CA ASP A 4 -19.34 -2.31 -4.04
C ASP A 4 -18.00 -2.19 -3.32
N ARG A 5 -17.98 -1.32 -2.31
CA ARG A 5 -16.83 -1.15 -1.42
C ARG A 5 -16.76 -2.35 -0.50
N VAL A 6 -15.64 -3.06 -0.55
CA VAL A 6 -15.43 -4.28 0.21
C VAL A 6 -14.43 -4.02 1.32
N PRO A 7 -14.73 -4.41 2.58
CA PRO A 7 -13.78 -4.30 3.67
C PRO A 7 -12.52 -5.11 3.41
N ALA A 8 -11.35 -4.50 3.56
CA ALA A 8 -10.06 -5.15 3.34
C ALA A 8 -9.04 -4.74 4.41
N LEU A 9 -8.12 -5.65 4.71
CA LEU A 9 -6.97 -5.35 5.56
C LEU A 9 -5.78 -4.96 4.68
N LEU A 10 -5.49 -3.66 4.61
CA LEU A 10 -4.47 -3.11 3.72
C LEU A 10 -3.14 -2.98 4.46
N THR A 11 -2.06 -3.39 3.81
CA THR A 11 -0.69 -3.22 4.33
C THR A 11 -0.15 -1.88 3.87
N VAL A 12 0.37 -1.09 4.80
CA VAL A 12 0.88 0.25 4.52
C VAL A 12 2.37 0.31 4.80
N LEU A 13 3.13 0.71 3.78
CA LEU A 13 4.56 0.95 3.84
C LEU A 13 4.85 2.44 3.67
N SER A 14 6.01 2.89 4.12
CA SER A 14 6.52 4.24 3.86
C SER A 14 7.98 4.22 3.46
N GLY A 15 8.43 5.30 2.81
CA GLY A 15 9.84 5.55 2.56
C GLY A 15 10.05 6.90 1.88
N SER A 16 11.32 7.22 1.63
CA SER A 16 11.72 8.48 0.99
C SER A 16 12.26 8.23 -0.41
N PHE A 17 11.54 8.71 -1.43
CA PHE A 17 11.85 8.47 -2.84
C PHE A 17 11.64 9.71 -3.67
N VAL A 18 12.53 9.97 -4.63
CA VAL A 18 12.45 11.16 -5.49
C VAL A 18 11.32 11.09 -6.52
N SER A 19 10.76 9.91 -6.79
CA SER A 19 9.67 9.71 -7.74
C SER A 19 8.83 8.46 -7.42
N GLN A 20 7.58 8.42 -7.86
CA GLN A 20 6.70 7.25 -7.71
C GLN A 20 7.28 5.99 -8.38
N PRO A 21 7.86 6.04 -9.62
CA PRO A 21 8.48 4.87 -10.23
C PRO A 21 9.61 4.27 -9.39
N LEU A 22 10.39 5.09 -8.68
CA LEU A 22 11.46 4.58 -7.81
C LEU A 22 10.94 3.95 -6.53
N ALA A 23 9.85 4.48 -5.97
CA ALA A 23 9.18 3.83 -4.84
C ALA A 23 8.59 2.48 -5.25
N PHE A 24 8.00 2.40 -6.44
CA PHE A 24 7.50 1.14 -7.00
C PHE A 24 8.64 0.15 -7.28
N ALA A 25 9.74 0.60 -7.89
CA ALA A 25 10.92 -0.25 -8.11
C ALA A 25 11.47 -0.82 -6.80
N ALA A 26 11.55 0.00 -5.73
CA ALA A 26 11.99 -0.47 -4.42
C ALA A 26 11.05 -1.54 -3.81
N LEU A 27 9.75 -1.47 -4.11
CA LEU A 27 8.79 -2.51 -3.72
C LEU A 27 9.01 -3.80 -4.51
N VAL A 28 9.23 -3.70 -5.83
CA VAL A 28 9.53 -4.85 -6.69
C VAL A 28 10.83 -5.52 -6.25
N ASP A 29 11.90 -4.76 -6.04
CA ASP A 29 13.17 -5.28 -5.52
C ASP A 29 12.99 -6.00 -4.17
N ALA A 30 12.15 -5.46 -3.29
CA ALA A 30 11.84 -6.07 -2.00
C ALA A 30 11.05 -7.38 -2.14
N ALA A 31 10.13 -7.47 -3.12
CA ALA A 31 9.37 -8.67 -3.41
C ALA A 31 10.23 -9.75 -4.08
N GLU A 32 11.08 -9.38 -5.04
CA GLU A 32 11.99 -10.31 -5.73
C GLU A 32 12.99 -10.96 -4.76
N LYS A 33 13.50 -10.20 -3.78
CA LYS A 33 14.33 -10.76 -2.68
C LYS A 33 13.62 -11.83 -1.85
N LEU A 34 12.29 -11.86 -1.91
CA LEU A 34 11.45 -12.83 -1.21
C LEU A 34 10.91 -13.93 -2.16
N ASP A 35 11.36 -13.95 -3.42
CA ASP A 35 10.84 -14.84 -4.47
C ASP A 35 9.34 -14.65 -4.74
N LEU A 36 8.86 -13.40 -4.65
CA LEU A 36 7.47 -13.02 -4.84
C LEU A 36 7.32 -11.99 -5.97
N THR A 37 6.15 -11.99 -6.59
CA THR A 37 5.78 -11.01 -7.62
C THR A 37 4.84 -9.94 -7.06
N VAL A 38 4.87 -8.76 -7.68
CA VAL A 38 3.99 -7.64 -7.36
C VAL A 38 2.99 -7.47 -8.49
N ASP A 39 1.69 -7.49 -8.18
CA ASP A 39 0.65 -7.08 -9.12
C ASP A 39 0.44 -5.57 -9.02
N LEU A 40 0.51 -4.87 -10.17
CA LEU A 40 0.25 -3.43 -10.26
C LEU A 40 -1.17 -3.06 -9.81
N ALA A 41 -2.15 -3.96 -9.97
CA ALA A 41 -3.52 -3.73 -9.55
C ALA A 41 -3.66 -3.65 -8.03
N ASP A 42 -2.72 -4.22 -7.27
CA ASP A 42 -2.77 -4.32 -5.81
C ASP A 42 -1.97 -3.23 -5.09
N VAL A 43 -1.29 -2.36 -5.83
CA VAL A 43 -0.37 -1.37 -5.29
C VAL A 43 -0.84 0.04 -5.61
N ASP A 44 -0.88 0.88 -4.58
CA ASP A 44 -1.00 2.31 -4.75
C ASP A 44 0.18 3.05 -4.12
N VAL A 45 0.96 3.77 -4.94
CA VAL A 45 2.07 4.61 -4.52
C VAL A 45 1.62 6.06 -4.41
N ILE A 46 1.69 6.63 -3.21
CA ILE A 46 1.16 7.93 -2.85
C ILE A 46 2.31 8.84 -2.39
N ARG A 47 2.60 9.89 -3.17
CA ARG A 47 3.57 10.95 -2.82
C ARG A 47 2.88 12.30 -2.62
N GLU A 48 1.98 12.62 -3.53
CA GLU A 48 1.22 13.88 -3.52
C GLU A 48 -0.23 13.63 -3.10
N ALA A 49 -0.85 14.67 -2.53
CA ALA A 49 -2.23 14.65 -2.06
C ALA A 49 -2.55 13.45 -1.12
N ALA A 50 -1.59 13.08 -0.27
CA ALA A 50 -1.66 11.86 0.52
C ALA A 50 -2.94 11.75 1.36
N GLU A 51 -3.39 12.85 1.97
CA GLU A 51 -4.64 12.89 2.73
C GLU A 51 -5.85 12.47 1.89
N VAL A 52 -6.01 13.08 0.70
CA VAL A 52 -7.14 12.81 -0.21
C VAL A 52 -7.07 11.37 -0.73
N ARG A 53 -5.87 10.92 -1.10
CA ARG A 53 -5.69 9.57 -1.67
C ARG A 53 -5.90 8.47 -0.63
N LEU A 54 -5.39 8.66 0.58
CA LEU A 54 -5.62 7.72 1.69
C LEU A 54 -7.09 7.69 2.12
N ALA A 55 -7.81 8.80 2.02
CA ALA A 55 -9.25 8.87 2.32
C ALA A 55 -10.12 8.02 1.38
N HIS A 56 -9.60 7.58 0.22
CA HIS A 56 -10.32 6.61 -0.61
C HIS A 56 -10.41 5.23 0.05
N TYR A 57 -9.41 4.88 0.86
CA TYR A 57 -9.29 3.58 1.51
C TYR A 57 -9.70 3.61 2.98
N PHE A 58 -9.36 4.69 3.69
CA PHE A 58 -9.34 4.70 5.14
C PHE A 58 -10.23 5.80 5.71
N ARG A 59 -10.78 5.52 6.90
CA ARG A 59 -11.47 6.54 7.69
C ARG A 59 -10.49 7.61 8.18
N PRO A 60 -10.93 8.85 8.43
CA PRO A 60 -10.06 9.96 8.82
C PRO A 60 -9.13 9.67 10.01
N GLN A 61 -9.58 8.90 11.01
CA GLN A 61 -8.76 8.55 12.17
C GLN A 61 -7.57 7.65 11.80
N ILE A 62 -7.77 6.76 10.83
CA ILE A 62 -6.71 5.88 10.31
C ILE A 62 -5.75 6.67 9.43
N VAL A 63 -6.26 7.58 8.59
CA VAL A 63 -5.41 8.49 7.79
C VAL A 63 -4.48 9.29 8.70
N ALA A 64 -5.01 9.93 9.74
CA ALA A 64 -4.21 10.68 10.70
C ALA A 64 -3.15 9.81 11.38
N ARG A 65 -3.48 8.56 11.74
CA ARG A 65 -2.53 7.62 12.32
C ARG A 65 -1.43 7.20 11.33
N ILE A 66 -1.77 6.96 10.07
CA ILE A 66 -0.80 6.64 9.02
C ILE A 66 0.16 7.81 8.82
N GLN A 67 -0.35 9.04 8.75
CA GLN A 67 0.47 10.25 8.61
C GLN A 67 1.42 10.47 9.80
N GLU A 68 0.94 10.21 11.02
CA GLU A 68 1.79 10.25 12.21
C GLU A 68 2.93 9.21 12.14
N LEU A 69 2.62 7.98 11.73
CA LEU A 69 3.59 6.88 11.63
C LEU A 69 4.57 7.06 10.45
N GLN A 70 4.13 7.69 9.36
CA GLN A 70 4.93 8.05 8.19
C GLN A 70 6.11 8.93 8.60
N GLY A 71 5.90 9.87 9.53
CA GLY A 71 6.96 10.73 10.03
C GLY A 71 7.60 11.56 8.91
N PRO A 72 8.94 11.51 8.72
CA PRO A 72 9.63 12.31 7.70
C PRO A 72 9.56 11.72 6.28
N ASP A 73 9.03 10.50 6.11
CA ASP A 73 8.94 9.86 4.80
C ASP A 73 8.02 10.67 3.87
N ASP A 74 8.39 10.78 2.58
CA ASP A 74 7.61 11.55 1.59
C ASP A 74 6.70 10.68 0.72
N THR A 75 6.75 9.37 0.89
CA THR A 75 6.03 8.39 0.09
C THR A 75 5.35 7.35 0.99
N VAL A 76 4.07 7.09 0.71
CA VAL A 76 3.28 6.01 1.31
C VAL A 76 2.91 5.02 0.22
N ILE A 77 2.98 3.73 0.52
CA ILE A 77 2.54 2.66 -0.37
C ILE A 77 1.43 1.88 0.32
N VAL A 78 0.28 1.76 -0.33
CA VAL A 78 -0.85 0.96 0.13
C VAL A 78 -0.89 -0.32 -0.71
N LEU A 79 -0.88 -1.47 -0.03
CA LEU A 79 -0.92 -2.79 -0.64
C LEU A 79 -2.20 -3.51 -0.26
N ARG A 80 -2.93 -4.00 -1.26
CA ARG A 80 -4.07 -4.89 -1.08
C ARG A 80 -3.62 -6.29 -0.61
N PRO A 81 -4.53 -7.09 -0.01
CA PRO A 81 -4.21 -8.46 0.37
C PRO A 81 -3.72 -9.28 -0.82
N SER A 82 -2.46 -9.70 -0.76
CA SER A 82 -1.80 -10.55 -1.76
C SER A 82 -0.75 -11.45 -1.09
N ALA A 83 -0.16 -12.37 -1.86
CA ALA A 83 0.95 -13.21 -1.39
C ALA A 83 2.12 -12.41 -0.80
N LEU A 84 2.35 -11.19 -1.31
CA LEU A 84 3.35 -10.27 -0.78
C LEU A 84 3.02 -9.86 0.67
N THR A 85 1.79 -9.43 0.92
CA THR A 85 1.36 -8.90 2.23
C THR A 85 1.18 -9.97 3.31
N THR A 86 1.12 -11.25 2.93
CA THR A 86 1.08 -12.39 3.86
C THR A 86 2.47 -12.87 4.24
N HIS A 87 3.52 -12.45 3.52
CA HIS A 87 4.88 -12.86 3.79
C HIS A 87 5.43 -12.15 5.06
N PRO A 88 5.96 -12.89 6.05
CA PRO A 88 6.33 -12.33 7.35
C PRO A 88 7.56 -11.41 7.30
N ARG A 89 8.37 -11.49 6.25
CA ARG A 89 9.57 -10.67 6.05
C ARG A 89 9.34 -9.46 5.14
N LEU A 90 8.10 -9.01 5.00
CA LEU A 90 7.79 -7.79 4.24
C LEU A 90 7.74 -6.57 5.18
N PRO A 91 8.38 -5.44 4.81
CA PRO A 91 9.44 -5.33 3.81
C PRO A 91 10.70 -6.04 4.31
N SER A 92 11.56 -6.48 3.39
CA SER A 92 12.83 -7.11 3.79
C SER A 92 13.70 -6.11 4.57
N ASP A 93 14.53 -6.60 5.50
CA ASP A 93 15.36 -5.74 6.38
C ASP A 93 16.31 -4.80 5.61
N GLU A 94 16.64 -5.14 4.37
CA GLU A 94 17.48 -4.35 3.47
C GLU A 94 16.68 -3.39 2.57
N SER A 95 15.36 -3.33 2.75
CA SER A 95 14.50 -2.49 1.94
C SER A 95 14.63 -1.03 2.36
N ARG A 96 14.45 -0.14 1.37
CA ARG A 96 14.25 1.30 1.61
C ARG A 96 12.84 1.61 2.11
N LEU A 97 11.99 0.60 2.25
CA LEU A 97 10.62 0.68 2.72
C LEU A 97 10.54 0.27 4.19
N ARG A 98 9.67 0.93 4.94
CA ARG A 98 9.35 0.64 6.33
C ARG A 98 7.89 0.23 6.43
N LEU A 99 7.61 -0.83 7.19
CA LEU A 99 6.24 -1.21 7.52
C LEU A 99 5.66 -0.21 8.53
N LEU A 100 4.57 0.47 8.16
CA LEU A 100 3.78 1.25 9.11
C LEU A 100 2.75 0.39 9.84
N GLY A 101 2.23 -0.63 9.17
CA GLY A 101 1.33 -1.61 9.75
C GLY A 101 0.27 -2.11 8.79
N LYS A 102 -0.74 -2.77 9.34
CA LYS A 102 -1.93 -3.23 8.64
C LYS A 102 -3.15 -2.49 9.18
N PHE A 103 -3.97 -1.94 8.29
CA PHE A 103 -5.09 -1.09 8.64
C PHE A 103 -6.36 -1.58 7.96
N ALA A 104 -7.48 -1.56 8.68
CA ALA A 104 -8.78 -1.83 8.10
C ALA A 104 -9.18 -0.67 7.18
N GLY A 105 -9.47 -0.99 5.92
CA GLY A 105 -9.92 -0.03 4.93
C GLY A 105 -10.97 -0.65 4.01
N GLU A 106 -11.26 0.05 2.93
CA GLU A 106 -12.21 -0.36 1.90
C GLU A 106 -11.53 -0.26 0.54
N VAL A 107 -11.80 -1.24 -0.32
CA VAL A 107 -11.38 -1.23 -1.72
C VAL A 107 -12.60 -1.37 -2.61
N ILE A 108 -12.52 -0.82 -3.81
CA ILE A 108 -13.51 -1.05 -4.86
C ILE A 108 -13.09 -2.33 -5.56
N GLU A 109 -13.89 -3.39 -5.45
CA GLU A 109 -13.69 -4.56 -6.30
C GLU A 109 -14.09 -4.17 -7.74
N PRO A 110 -13.24 -4.45 -8.75
CA PRO A 110 -13.71 -4.34 -10.12
C PRO A 110 -14.91 -5.30 -10.28
N PRO A 111 -15.97 -4.90 -11.01
CA PRO A 111 -17.13 -5.75 -11.19
C PRO A 111 -16.66 -7.09 -11.76
N GLU A 112 -16.83 -8.17 -10.99
CA GLU A 112 -16.59 -9.51 -11.49
C GLU A 112 -17.39 -9.64 -12.78
N MET A 113 -16.71 -9.81 -13.91
CA MET A 113 -17.34 -10.38 -15.09
C MET A 113 -17.72 -11.81 -14.73
N ARG A 114 -18.88 -11.96 -14.08
CA ARG A 114 -19.56 -13.25 -13.94
C ARG A 114 -19.87 -13.74 -15.35
N LEU A 115 -19.01 -14.62 -15.85
CA LEU A 115 -19.23 -15.43 -17.05
C LEU A 115 -20.28 -16.51 -16.76
#